data_AF-A0A2B8AW80-F1
#
_entry.id   AF-A0A2B8AW80-F1
#
_cell.length_a   1.000
_cell.length_b   1.000
_cell.length_c   1.000
_cell.angle_alpha   90.00
_cell.angle_beta   90.00
_cell.angle_gamma   90.00
#
_symmetry.space_group_name_H-M   'P 1'
#
loop_
_entity.id
_entity.type
_entity.pdbx_description
1 polymer ?
#
loop_
_entity_poly.entity_id
_entity_poly.type
_entity_poly.pdbx_seq_one_letter_code
_entity_poly.pdbx_strand_id
1 'polypeptide(L)'
;MKSSAWFFGVMPAPLRRIAPSRLAARREELGLTRAELAARAGVSERMIFFYEEGRHSPTPARLDQLAKALGCDSGALTGAKRGAETLIDLRYAAGLPLDRVAELLRASSAGRELCVSAAKVAALESGREVRGRRWKDAQTTGRLLAPLAKVYGVPVRMVLDAWMRTRTGEPAPQIPAKRQQDPSQAALKTWELLNERQRIYLGEIMRDDRMTETEMWMRRVQRLPVPRAAEWRKLPLTLKAAPSLVGYTRLQERLRRGGVHDPGAGQTVHALERRGLLIITEDAVEHPGVGHVDRVLVEITRRGRAAARAGLGEPREPDHAAHLLSEWLWGVLARVAVAEPAGLEDDRLAGRSLFFIGVGYKGKAGGQPSRGFVESVPVMAAGGAHVAEYRWRLTRLGKRHVAEYLDLYRELYPQVNTTGLGPFPVDSL
;
A
#
# COMPACT_ATOMS: atom_id res chain seq x y z
N MET A 1 -32.72 29.14 -46.97
CA MET A 1 -31.72 28.05 -47.11
C MET A 1 -30.98 27.91 -45.77
N LYS A 2 -31.27 26.85 -45.02
CA LYS A 2 -30.62 26.56 -43.73
C LYS A 2 -29.51 25.55 -43.99
N SER A 3 -28.25 25.97 -43.83
CA SER A 3 -27.09 25.10 -43.98
C SER A 3 -26.81 24.37 -42.67
N SER A 4 -26.93 23.05 -42.72
CA SER A 4 -26.69 22.11 -41.63
C SER A 4 -25.19 21.91 -41.42
N ALA A 5 -24.64 22.50 -40.36
CA ALA A 5 -23.30 22.21 -39.88
C ALA A 5 -23.30 20.87 -39.13
N TRP A 6 -22.71 19.85 -39.72
CA TRP A 6 -22.43 18.59 -39.06
C TRP A 6 -21.27 18.77 -38.07
N PHE A 7 -21.59 18.89 -36.79
CA PHE A 7 -20.61 18.74 -35.70
C PHE A 7 -20.13 17.29 -35.68
N PHE A 8 -18.90 17.04 -36.13
CA PHE A 8 -18.22 15.76 -35.95
C PHE A 8 -18.04 15.49 -34.45
N GLY A 9 -18.87 14.59 -33.93
CA GLY A 9 -18.81 14.09 -32.58
C GLY A 9 -17.48 13.39 -32.29
N VAL A 10 -16.96 13.66 -31.10
CA VAL A 10 -15.78 13.07 -30.48
C VAL A 10 -15.77 11.55 -30.70
N MET A 11 -14.78 11.03 -31.44
CA MET A 11 -14.51 9.59 -31.50
C MET A 11 -14.36 9.03 -30.08
N PRO A 12 -15.13 8.00 -29.68
CA PRO A 12 -14.94 7.38 -28.37
C PRO A 12 -13.52 6.82 -28.28
N ALA A 13 -12.88 7.06 -27.13
CA ALA A 13 -11.56 6.56 -26.77
C ALA A 13 -11.46 5.03 -26.97
N PRO A 14 -10.26 4.43 -27.14
CA PRO A 14 -10.14 3.02 -27.45
C PRO A 14 -10.86 2.18 -26.38
N LEU A 15 -11.83 1.40 -26.83
CA LEU A 15 -12.47 0.40 -25.97
C LEU A 15 -11.39 -0.62 -25.58
N ARG A 16 -11.29 -0.94 -24.29
CA ARG A 16 -10.40 -2.01 -23.85
C ARG A 16 -10.97 -3.31 -24.41
N ARG A 17 -10.24 -3.91 -25.35
CA ARG A 17 -10.66 -5.16 -25.99
C ARG A 17 -10.56 -6.29 -24.97
N ILE A 18 -11.56 -7.16 -24.96
CA ILE A 18 -11.47 -8.44 -24.29
C ILE A 18 -10.59 -9.39 -25.12
N ALA A 19 -9.93 -10.33 -24.47
CA ALA A 19 -9.28 -11.46 -25.12
C ALA A 19 -10.36 -12.50 -25.44
N PRO A 20 -10.76 -12.69 -26.71
CA PRO A 20 -11.95 -13.50 -27.03
C PRO A 20 -11.80 -14.96 -26.58
N SER A 21 -10.60 -15.52 -26.71
CA SER A 21 -10.25 -16.86 -26.24
C SER A 21 -10.39 -17.03 -24.72
N ARG A 22 -10.13 -15.98 -23.93
CA ARG A 22 -10.29 -16.04 -22.46
C ARG A 22 -11.75 -16.04 -22.04
N LEU A 23 -12.60 -15.31 -22.77
CA LEU A 23 -14.05 -15.33 -22.54
C LEU A 23 -14.61 -16.73 -22.82
N ALA A 24 -14.27 -17.31 -23.97
CA ALA A 24 -14.70 -18.64 -24.37
C ALA A 24 -14.19 -19.72 -23.39
N ALA A 25 -12.89 -19.71 -23.09
CA ALA A 25 -12.29 -20.67 -22.16
C ALA A 25 -12.95 -20.62 -20.78
N ARG A 26 -13.18 -19.41 -20.23
CA ARG A 26 -13.80 -19.28 -18.91
C ARG A 26 -15.26 -19.74 -18.88
N ARG A 27 -16.00 -19.50 -19.96
CA ARG A 27 -17.38 -20.00 -20.12
C ARG A 27 -17.38 -21.54 -20.12
N GLU A 28 -16.47 -22.15 -20.88
CA GLU A 28 -16.33 -23.60 -21.01
C GLU A 28 -15.87 -24.27 -19.73
N GLU A 29 -14.93 -23.67 -18.98
CA GLU A 29 -14.52 -24.12 -17.64
C GLU A 29 -15.70 -24.21 -16.66
N LEU A 30 -16.70 -23.35 -16.82
CA LEU A 30 -17.91 -23.32 -15.99
C LEU A 30 -19.04 -24.19 -16.55
N GLY A 31 -18.81 -24.88 -17.67
CA GLY A 31 -19.80 -25.74 -18.34
C GLY A 31 -21.00 -24.97 -18.92
N LEU A 32 -20.85 -23.68 -19.20
CA LEU A 32 -21.95 -22.83 -19.67
C LEU A 32 -22.06 -22.83 -21.20
N THR A 33 -23.29 -22.88 -21.70
CA THR A 33 -23.61 -22.53 -23.09
C THR A 33 -23.55 -21.01 -23.29
N ARG A 34 -23.47 -20.57 -24.56
CA ARG A 34 -23.53 -19.13 -24.90
C ARG A 34 -24.85 -18.51 -24.46
N ALA A 35 -25.96 -19.23 -24.61
CA ALA A 35 -27.28 -18.79 -24.18
C ALA A 35 -27.37 -18.60 -22.65
N GLU A 36 -26.82 -19.51 -21.86
CA GLU A 36 -26.80 -19.39 -20.40
C GLU A 36 -25.94 -18.23 -19.92
N LEU A 37 -24.75 -18.03 -20.52
CA LEU A 37 -23.92 -16.87 -20.21
C LEU A 37 -24.64 -15.56 -20.59
N ALA A 38 -25.29 -15.55 -21.75
CA ALA A 38 -26.05 -14.39 -22.23
C ALA A 38 -27.18 -14.02 -21.25
N ALA A 39 -27.95 -15.01 -20.79
CA ALA A 39 -28.99 -14.84 -19.79
C ALA A 39 -28.45 -14.30 -18.47
N ARG A 40 -27.32 -14.85 -17.97
CA ARG A 40 -26.68 -14.38 -16.74
C ARG A 40 -26.12 -12.96 -16.84
N ALA A 41 -25.58 -12.59 -18.00
CA ALA A 41 -24.97 -11.28 -18.23
C ALA A 41 -25.97 -10.22 -18.71
N GLY A 42 -27.22 -10.58 -19.00
CA GLY A 42 -28.26 -9.66 -19.48
C GLY A 42 -28.03 -9.19 -20.92
N VAL A 43 -27.48 -10.04 -21.79
CA VAL A 43 -27.25 -9.76 -23.23
C VAL A 43 -27.85 -10.85 -24.10
N SER A 44 -27.92 -10.63 -25.42
CA SER A 44 -28.33 -11.68 -26.36
C SER A 44 -27.22 -12.71 -26.60
N GLU A 45 -27.56 -13.96 -26.88
CA GLU A 45 -26.60 -15.02 -27.27
C GLU A 45 -25.72 -14.60 -28.45
N ARG A 46 -26.29 -13.94 -29.45
CA ARG A 46 -25.57 -13.40 -30.61
C ARG A 46 -24.47 -12.41 -30.21
N MET A 47 -24.69 -11.65 -29.15
CA MET A 47 -23.70 -10.70 -28.62
C MET A 47 -22.53 -11.44 -27.96
N ILE A 48 -22.81 -12.53 -27.22
CA ILE A 48 -21.74 -13.39 -26.67
C ILE A 48 -20.91 -13.99 -27.79
N PHE A 49 -21.54 -14.49 -28.86
CA PHE A 49 -20.84 -14.97 -30.04
C PHE A 49 -19.93 -13.88 -30.64
N PHE A 50 -20.42 -12.65 -30.81
CA PHE A 50 -19.61 -11.55 -31.32
C PHE A 50 -18.44 -11.15 -30.41
N TYR A 51 -18.58 -11.30 -29.09
CA TYR A 51 -17.51 -11.08 -28.14
C TYR A 51 -16.44 -12.18 -28.21
N GLU A 52 -16.84 -13.46 -28.31
CA GLU A 52 -15.93 -14.61 -28.45
C GLU A 52 -15.22 -14.65 -29.80
N GLU A 53 -15.81 -14.06 -30.84
CA GLU A 53 -15.19 -13.89 -32.15
C GLU A 53 -14.35 -12.60 -32.25
N GLY A 54 -14.37 -11.76 -31.21
CA GLY A 54 -13.65 -10.48 -31.21
C GLY A 54 -14.22 -9.40 -32.16
N ARG A 55 -15.43 -9.62 -32.70
CA ARG A 55 -16.10 -8.67 -33.62
C ARG A 55 -16.62 -7.43 -32.91
N HIS A 56 -16.92 -7.56 -31.62
CA HIS A 56 -17.36 -6.45 -30.77
C HIS A 56 -16.55 -6.38 -29.47
N SER A 57 -16.45 -5.18 -28.89
CA SER A 57 -15.86 -4.98 -27.57
C SER A 57 -16.93 -4.49 -26.58
N PRO A 58 -17.07 -5.12 -25.41
CA PRO A 58 -18.02 -4.68 -24.41
C PRO A 58 -17.60 -3.31 -23.84
N THR A 59 -18.58 -2.51 -23.45
CA THR A 59 -18.31 -1.30 -22.67
C THR A 59 -17.92 -1.68 -21.24
N PRO A 60 -17.37 -0.76 -20.41
CA PRO A 60 -17.00 -1.04 -19.03
C PRO A 60 -18.12 -1.72 -18.21
N ALA A 61 -19.34 -1.17 -18.23
CA ALA A 61 -20.47 -1.75 -17.51
C ALA A 61 -20.82 -3.17 -17.99
N ARG A 62 -20.73 -3.43 -19.31
CA ARG A 62 -21.02 -4.75 -19.87
C ARG A 62 -19.91 -5.75 -19.55
N LEU A 63 -18.66 -5.30 -19.51
CA LEU A 63 -17.53 -6.12 -19.08
C LEU A 63 -17.66 -6.53 -17.61
N ASP A 64 -18.07 -5.62 -16.74
CA ASP A 64 -18.34 -5.91 -15.32
C ASP A 64 -19.47 -6.95 -15.17
N GLN A 65 -20.56 -6.83 -15.94
CA GLN A 65 -21.64 -7.83 -15.97
C GLN A 65 -21.15 -9.21 -16.42
N LEU A 66 -20.37 -9.28 -17.51
CA LEU A 66 -19.76 -10.52 -17.99
C LEU A 66 -18.83 -11.15 -16.93
N ALA A 67 -17.97 -10.35 -16.30
CA ALA A 67 -17.04 -10.81 -15.27
C ALA A 67 -17.77 -11.38 -14.05
N LYS A 68 -18.82 -10.70 -13.59
CA LYS A 68 -19.70 -11.19 -12.50
C LYS A 68 -20.41 -12.49 -12.87
N ALA A 69 -20.97 -12.58 -14.08
CA ALA A 69 -21.63 -13.80 -14.57
C ALA A 69 -20.69 -15.02 -14.63
N LEU A 70 -19.38 -14.77 -14.84
CA LEU A 70 -18.32 -15.78 -14.92
C LEU A 70 -17.55 -15.97 -13.59
N GLY A 71 -17.96 -15.28 -12.52
CA GLY A 71 -17.30 -15.34 -11.22
C GLY A 71 -15.81 -14.99 -11.28
N CYS A 72 -15.41 -14.06 -12.15
CA CYS A 72 -14.02 -13.64 -12.31
C CYS A 72 -13.88 -12.11 -12.24
N ASP A 73 -12.63 -11.63 -12.23
CA ASP A 73 -12.31 -10.20 -12.35
C ASP A 73 -12.28 -9.77 -13.82
N SER A 74 -12.63 -8.53 -14.13
CA SER A 74 -12.59 -7.99 -15.50
C SER A 74 -11.22 -8.13 -16.17
N GLY A 75 -10.12 -8.05 -15.41
CA GLY A 75 -8.76 -8.23 -15.89
C GLY A 75 -8.49 -9.63 -16.45
N ALA A 76 -9.20 -10.65 -15.94
CA ALA A 76 -9.12 -12.00 -16.49
C ALA A 76 -9.68 -12.07 -17.92
N LEU A 77 -10.67 -11.23 -18.24
CA LEU A 77 -11.27 -11.16 -19.58
C LEU A 77 -10.48 -10.25 -20.53
N THR A 78 -9.86 -9.18 -20.04
CA THR A 78 -9.03 -8.27 -20.88
C THR A 78 -7.62 -8.79 -21.11
N GLY A 79 -7.14 -9.71 -20.29
CA GLY A 79 -5.76 -10.19 -20.35
C GLY A 79 -4.74 -9.25 -19.71
N ALA A 80 -5.20 -8.21 -19.00
CA ALA A 80 -4.32 -7.35 -18.23
C ALA A 80 -3.62 -8.18 -17.15
N LYS A 81 -2.28 -8.24 -17.20
CA LYS A 81 -1.48 -8.87 -16.14
C LYS A 81 -1.62 -8.06 -14.86
N ARG A 82 -1.72 -8.74 -13.72
CA ARG A 82 -1.74 -8.08 -12.41
C ARG A 82 -0.45 -7.32 -12.17
N GLY A 83 -0.55 -6.11 -11.61
CA GLY A 83 0.56 -5.19 -11.44
C GLY A 83 0.97 -4.45 -12.71
N ALA A 84 0.27 -4.66 -13.84
CA ALA A 84 0.47 -3.95 -15.10
C ALA A 84 -0.75 -3.09 -15.49
N GLU A 85 -1.68 -2.86 -14.57
CA GLU A 85 -2.91 -2.11 -14.84
C GLU A 85 -2.61 -0.64 -15.19
N THR A 86 -3.23 -0.17 -16.27
CA THR A 86 -3.26 1.24 -16.70
C THR A 86 -4.48 1.97 -16.17
N LEU A 87 -4.59 3.29 -16.37
CA LEU A 87 -5.77 4.05 -15.94
C LEU A 87 -7.06 3.54 -16.59
N ILE A 88 -6.98 3.09 -17.85
CA ILE A 88 -8.11 2.45 -18.55
C ILE A 88 -8.52 1.18 -17.82
N ASP A 89 -7.56 0.32 -17.46
CA ASP A 89 -7.86 -0.96 -16.79
C ASP A 89 -8.57 -0.73 -15.46
N LEU A 90 -8.13 0.28 -14.67
CA LEU A 90 -8.78 0.63 -13.41
C LEU A 90 -10.23 1.10 -13.60
N ARG A 91 -10.49 1.93 -14.62
CA ARG A 91 -11.85 2.37 -14.93
C ARG A 91 -12.74 1.23 -15.41
N TYR A 92 -12.21 0.33 -16.22
CA TYR A 92 -12.95 -0.85 -16.70
C TYR A 92 -13.27 -1.81 -15.57
N ALA A 93 -12.33 -2.02 -14.64
CA ALA A 93 -12.57 -2.80 -13.43
C ALA A 93 -13.63 -2.18 -12.51
N ALA A 94 -13.75 -0.84 -12.50
CA ALA A 94 -14.83 -0.15 -11.80
C ALA A 94 -16.18 -0.18 -12.57
N GLY A 95 -16.21 -0.67 -13.81
CA GLY A 95 -17.43 -0.72 -14.63
C GLY A 95 -17.93 0.66 -15.10
N LEU A 96 -17.10 1.71 -15.03
CA LEU A 96 -17.58 3.09 -15.20
C LEU A 96 -17.39 3.63 -16.64
N PRO A 97 -18.43 4.24 -17.24
CA PRO A 97 -18.28 5.04 -18.45
C PRO A 97 -17.56 6.37 -18.16
N LEU A 98 -16.93 6.95 -19.18
CA LEU A 98 -16.13 8.18 -19.05
C LEU A 98 -16.92 9.37 -18.50
N ASP A 99 -18.16 9.56 -18.95
CA ASP A 99 -19.00 10.67 -18.50
C ASP A 99 -19.30 10.59 -17.00
N ARG A 100 -19.55 9.37 -16.50
CA ARG A 100 -19.79 9.13 -15.08
C ARG A 100 -18.52 9.39 -14.26
N VAL A 101 -17.35 8.98 -14.74
CA VAL A 101 -16.08 9.30 -14.07
C VAL A 101 -15.87 10.82 -14.02
N ALA A 102 -16.09 11.52 -15.14
CA ALA A 102 -15.93 12.96 -15.19
C ALA A 102 -16.90 13.71 -14.25
N GLU A 103 -18.16 13.28 -14.18
CA GLU A 103 -19.17 13.79 -13.24
C GLU A 103 -18.70 13.61 -11.79
N LEU A 104 -18.31 12.39 -11.40
CA LEU A 104 -17.88 12.08 -10.05
C LEU A 104 -16.60 12.84 -9.67
N LEU A 105 -15.65 12.99 -10.59
CA LEU A 105 -14.42 13.75 -10.33
C LEU A 105 -14.71 15.24 -10.16
N ARG A 106 -15.62 15.83 -10.94
CA ARG A 106 -16.05 17.24 -10.79
C ARG A 106 -16.72 17.55 -9.45
N ALA A 107 -17.23 16.54 -8.73
CA ALA A 107 -17.72 16.75 -7.37
C ALA A 107 -16.59 17.10 -6.38
N SER A 108 -15.33 16.78 -6.70
CA SER A 108 -14.15 17.16 -5.90
C SER A 108 -13.63 18.56 -6.23
N SER A 109 -12.95 19.22 -5.28
CA SER A 109 -12.30 20.51 -5.51
C SER A 109 -11.25 20.44 -6.62
N ALA A 110 -10.40 19.41 -6.60
CA ALA A 110 -9.39 19.17 -7.62
C ALA A 110 -10.01 18.97 -9.02
N GLY A 111 -11.12 18.24 -9.12
CA GLY A 111 -11.79 18.01 -10.39
C GLY A 111 -12.47 19.26 -10.98
N ARG A 112 -13.02 20.14 -10.13
CA ARG A 112 -13.49 21.48 -10.57
C ARG A 112 -12.35 22.34 -11.03
N GLU A 113 -11.27 22.40 -10.26
CA GLU A 113 -10.10 23.22 -10.57
C GLU A 113 -9.43 22.83 -11.88
N LEU A 114 -9.38 21.53 -12.18
CA LEU A 114 -8.85 20.97 -13.44
C LEU A 114 -9.87 21.01 -14.60
N CYS A 115 -11.11 21.45 -14.33
CA CYS A 115 -12.24 21.40 -15.24
C CYS A 115 -12.34 20.04 -15.94
N VAL A 116 -12.31 18.94 -15.15
CA VAL A 116 -12.32 17.56 -15.66
C VAL A 116 -13.48 17.37 -16.64
N SER A 117 -13.30 16.56 -17.68
CA SER A 117 -14.35 16.19 -18.65
C SER A 117 -14.08 14.79 -19.17
N ALA A 118 -15.09 14.15 -19.78
CA ALA A 118 -14.90 12.82 -20.39
C ALA A 118 -13.76 12.82 -21.42
N ALA A 119 -13.64 13.88 -22.23
CA ALA A 119 -12.53 14.05 -23.16
C ALA A 119 -11.17 14.16 -22.48
N LYS A 120 -11.09 14.85 -21.33
CA LYS A 120 -9.84 14.95 -20.55
C LYS A 120 -9.48 13.64 -19.86
N VAL A 121 -10.46 12.93 -19.30
CA VAL A 121 -10.25 11.59 -18.73
C VAL A 121 -9.79 10.62 -19.82
N ALA A 122 -10.40 10.67 -21.01
CA ALA A 122 -9.97 9.88 -22.16
C ALA A 122 -8.54 10.19 -22.62
N ALA A 123 -8.16 11.47 -22.70
CA ALA A 123 -6.81 11.88 -23.04
C ALA A 123 -5.80 11.42 -21.97
N LEU A 124 -6.16 11.56 -20.70
CA LEU A 124 -5.38 11.10 -19.56
C LEU A 124 -5.09 9.60 -19.66
N GLU A 125 -6.14 8.82 -19.90
CA GLU A 125 -6.14 7.36 -20.00
C GLU A 125 -5.42 6.81 -21.23
N SER A 126 -5.37 7.57 -22.32
CA SER A 126 -4.69 7.16 -23.55
C SER A 126 -3.25 7.68 -23.65
N GLY A 127 -2.72 8.29 -22.59
CA GLY A 127 -1.39 8.92 -22.62
C GLY A 127 -1.28 10.17 -23.51
N ARG A 128 -2.40 10.71 -24.02
CA ARG A 128 -2.40 11.93 -24.85
C ARG A 128 -2.30 13.18 -23.97
N GLU A 129 -1.78 14.27 -24.50
CA GLU A 129 -1.74 15.55 -23.76
C GLU A 129 -3.17 15.96 -23.32
N VAL A 130 -3.31 16.31 -22.04
CA VAL A 130 -4.58 16.80 -21.49
C VAL A 130 -4.58 18.32 -21.58
N ARG A 131 -5.57 18.89 -22.28
CA ARG A 131 -5.65 20.35 -22.50
C ARG A 131 -5.82 21.11 -21.17
N GLY A 132 -5.00 22.14 -20.98
CA GLY A 132 -5.13 23.16 -19.93
C GLY A 132 -3.87 23.27 -19.06
N ARG A 133 -3.44 24.52 -18.77
CA ARG A 133 -2.18 24.80 -18.03
C ARG A 133 -2.07 24.06 -16.70
N ARG A 134 -3.17 23.95 -15.94
CA ARG A 134 -3.22 23.27 -14.64
C ARG A 134 -2.97 21.75 -14.71
N TRP A 135 -3.13 21.13 -15.88
CA TRP A 135 -2.81 19.72 -16.08
C TRP A 135 -1.31 19.45 -16.22
N LYS A 136 -0.50 20.50 -16.44
CA LYS A 136 0.98 20.41 -16.46
C LYS A 136 1.61 20.54 -15.08
N ASP A 137 0.82 20.91 -14.08
CA ASP A 137 1.27 21.09 -12.70
C ASP A 137 1.14 19.78 -11.91
N ALA A 138 2.27 19.25 -11.46
CA ALA A 138 2.34 17.95 -10.80
C ALA A 138 1.62 17.96 -9.43
N GLN A 139 1.66 19.08 -8.70
CA GLN A 139 0.93 19.23 -7.43
C GLN A 139 -0.58 19.27 -7.65
N THR A 140 -1.06 20.01 -8.66
CA THR A 140 -2.50 20.09 -8.96
C THR A 140 -3.06 18.77 -9.47
N THR A 141 -2.35 18.09 -10.38
CA THR A 141 -2.74 16.74 -10.83
C THR A 141 -2.65 15.71 -9.71
N GLY A 142 -1.68 15.83 -8.80
CA GLY A 142 -1.56 14.97 -7.62
C GLY A 142 -2.76 15.02 -6.67
N ARG A 143 -3.43 16.19 -6.55
CA ARG A 143 -4.70 16.32 -5.81
C ARG A 143 -5.86 15.53 -6.43
N LEU A 144 -5.76 15.14 -7.70
CA LEU A 144 -6.77 14.31 -8.39
C LEU A 144 -6.63 12.81 -8.08
N LEU A 145 -5.48 12.36 -7.57
CA LEU A 145 -5.23 10.94 -7.29
C LEU A 145 -6.21 10.35 -6.27
N ALA A 146 -6.50 11.06 -5.17
CA ALA A 146 -7.42 10.59 -4.14
C ALA A 146 -8.89 10.51 -4.64
N PRO A 147 -9.44 11.54 -5.33
CA PRO A 147 -10.72 11.42 -6.03
C PRO A 147 -10.78 10.25 -7.02
N LEU A 148 -9.75 10.06 -7.86
CA LEU A 148 -9.69 8.93 -8.80
C LEU A 148 -9.69 7.58 -8.09
N ALA A 149 -8.90 7.45 -7.03
CA ALA A 149 -8.82 6.25 -6.21
C ALA A 149 -10.18 5.88 -5.61
N LYS A 150 -10.90 6.88 -5.09
CA LYS A 150 -12.26 6.72 -4.59
C LYS A 150 -13.24 6.31 -5.69
N VAL A 151 -13.18 6.93 -6.87
CA VAL A 151 -14.07 6.61 -7.99
C VAL A 151 -13.82 5.19 -8.52
N TYR A 152 -12.57 4.76 -8.59
CA TYR A 152 -12.20 3.42 -9.08
C TYR A 152 -12.25 2.34 -8.00
N GLY A 153 -12.46 2.69 -6.73
CA GLY A 153 -12.49 1.73 -5.64
C GLY A 153 -11.15 1.06 -5.35
N VAL A 154 -10.03 1.75 -5.62
CA VAL A 154 -8.66 1.23 -5.44
C VAL A 154 -7.81 2.14 -4.56
N PRO A 155 -6.71 1.65 -3.95
CA PRO A 155 -5.77 2.50 -3.22
C PRO A 155 -5.16 3.60 -4.10
N VAL A 156 -4.86 4.76 -3.50
CA VAL A 156 -4.21 5.91 -4.18
C VAL A 156 -2.94 5.50 -4.92
N ARG A 157 -2.13 4.63 -4.32
CA ARG A 157 -0.90 4.11 -4.96
C ARG A 157 -1.17 3.43 -6.31
N MET A 158 -2.29 2.73 -6.47
CA MET A 158 -2.59 2.04 -7.73
C MET A 158 -2.93 3.02 -8.85
N VAL A 159 -3.61 4.12 -8.52
CA VAL A 159 -3.87 5.20 -9.48
C VAL A 159 -2.57 5.87 -9.89
N LEU A 160 -1.67 6.15 -8.93
CA LEU A 160 -0.36 6.72 -9.24
C LEU A 160 0.47 5.78 -10.12
N ASP A 161 0.58 4.50 -9.75
CA ASP A 161 1.31 3.49 -10.52
C ASP A 161 0.73 3.38 -11.94
N ALA A 162 -0.59 3.33 -12.08
CA ALA A 162 -1.28 3.27 -13.36
C ALA A 162 -1.09 4.54 -14.20
N TRP A 163 -1.08 5.71 -13.56
CA TRP A 163 -0.78 6.98 -14.21
C TRP A 163 0.65 6.99 -14.75
N MET A 164 1.62 6.56 -13.95
CA MET A 164 3.02 6.48 -14.35
C MET A 164 3.26 5.46 -15.47
N ARG A 165 2.50 4.35 -15.50
CA ARG A 165 2.50 3.40 -16.63
C ARG A 165 1.91 4.01 -17.90
N THR A 166 0.85 4.80 -17.76
CA THR A 166 0.10 5.35 -18.90
C THR A 166 0.82 6.55 -19.52
N ARG A 167 1.51 7.37 -18.71
CA ARG A 167 2.02 8.69 -19.11
C ARG A 167 3.52 8.79 -18.92
N THR A 168 4.27 8.05 -19.73
CA THR A 168 5.70 7.80 -19.51
C THR A 168 6.60 9.03 -19.69
N GLY A 169 6.21 9.99 -20.54
CA GLY A 169 6.98 11.21 -20.82
C GLY A 169 6.65 12.44 -19.96
N GLU A 170 5.87 12.28 -18.89
CA GLU A 170 5.48 13.39 -18.00
C GLU A 170 5.93 13.12 -16.56
N PRO A 171 6.18 14.16 -15.73
CA PRO A 171 6.50 13.95 -14.31
C PRO A 171 5.38 13.21 -13.58
N ALA A 172 5.74 12.46 -12.52
CA ALA A 172 4.72 11.79 -11.71
C ALA A 172 3.85 12.84 -10.98
N PRO A 173 2.52 12.63 -10.87
CA PRO A 173 1.68 13.49 -10.04
C PRO A 173 2.16 13.45 -8.58
N GLN A 174 2.34 14.63 -7.99
CA GLN A 174 2.88 14.75 -6.64
C GLN A 174 1.77 14.62 -5.60
N ILE A 175 1.80 13.54 -4.82
CA ILE A 175 0.86 13.38 -3.71
C ILE A 175 1.05 14.54 -2.74
N PRO A 176 -0.01 15.30 -2.40
CA PRO A 176 0.10 16.39 -1.45
C PRO A 176 0.68 15.87 -0.15
N ALA A 177 1.76 16.50 0.33
CA ALA A 177 2.33 16.17 1.62
C ALA A 177 1.21 16.24 2.67
N LYS A 178 1.00 15.16 3.43
CA LYS A 178 0.17 15.26 4.63
C LYS A 178 0.89 16.26 5.53
N ARG A 179 0.25 17.39 5.85
CA ARG A 179 0.70 18.24 6.96
C ARG A 179 0.96 17.32 8.15
N GLN A 180 2.11 17.46 8.81
CA GLN A 180 2.32 16.87 10.13
C GLN A 180 1.11 17.29 10.97
N GLN A 181 0.28 16.32 11.31
CA GLN A 181 -0.92 16.61 12.09
C GLN A 181 -0.46 16.89 13.50
N ASP A 182 -0.85 18.06 14.02
CA ASP A 182 -0.72 18.35 15.44
C ASP A 182 -1.32 17.22 16.28
N PRO A 183 -0.83 17.01 17.51
CA PRO A 183 -1.41 16.02 18.40
C PRO A 183 -2.93 16.18 18.46
N SER A 184 -3.64 15.05 18.38
CA SER A 184 -5.11 15.08 18.47
C SER A 184 -5.54 15.83 19.72
N GLN A 185 -6.45 16.80 19.59
CA GLN A 185 -7.02 17.53 20.72
C GLN A 185 -7.59 16.60 21.80
N ALA A 186 -8.16 15.45 21.39
CA ALA A 186 -8.64 14.43 22.31
C ALA A 186 -7.51 13.72 23.08
N ALA A 187 -6.36 13.52 22.44
CA ALA A 187 -5.18 12.92 23.06
C ALA A 187 -4.53 13.89 24.06
N LEU A 188 -4.41 15.18 23.70
CA LEU A 188 -3.94 16.24 24.59
C LEU A 188 -4.84 16.34 25.84
N LYS A 189 -6.15 16.46 25.65
CA LYS A 189 -7.12 16.49 26.75
C LYS A 189 -7.02 15.24 27.64
N THR A 190 -6.81 14.06 27.04
CA THR A 190 -6.63 12.82 27.81
C THR A 190 -5.39 12.89 28.70
N TRP A 191 -4.28 13.44 28.20
CA TRP A 191 -3.04 13.64 28.95
C TRP A 191 -3.16 14.70 30.05
N GLU A 192 -3.82 15.82 29.74
CA GLU A 192 -4.06 16.91 30.70
C GLU A 192 -4.85 16.45 31.92
N LEU A 193 -5.83 15.54 31.73
CA LEU A 193 -6.62 14.94 32.80
C LEU A 193 -5.85 13.94 33.68
N LEU A 194 -4.61 13.59 33.34
CA LEU A 194 -3.76 12.75 34.18
C LEU A 194 -3.08 13.61 35.24
N ASN A 195 -3.02 13.09 36.47
CA ASN A 195 -2.18 13.70 37.48
C ASN A 195 -0.69 13.47 37.17
N GLU A 196 0.19 14.21 37.83
CA GLU A 196 1.63 14.15 37.60
C GLU A 196 2.18 12.72 37.69
N ARG A 197 1.78 11.97 38.71
CA ARG A 197 2.19 10.57 38.90
C ARG A 197 1.76 9.69 37.71
N GLN A 198 0.51 9.81 37.26
CA GLN A 198 -0.02 9.07 36.11
C GLN A 198 0.71 9.42 34.82
N ARG A 199 1.10 10.68 34.63
CA ARG A 199 1.90 11.14 33.48
C ARG A 199 3.28 10.50 33.49
N ILE A 200 3.96 10.46 34.65
CA ILE A 200 5.27 9.80 34.82
C ILE A 200 5.15 8.31 34.47
N TYR A 201 4.17 7.60 35.04
CA TYR A 201 3.95 6.18 34.74
C TYR A 201 3.72 5.93 33.25
N LEU A 202 2.80 6.67 32.64
CA LEU A 202 2.47 6.46 31.24
C LEU A 202 3.65 6.82 30.31
N GLY A 203 4.42 7.85 30.66
CA GLY A 203 5.63 8.24 29.93
C GLY A 203 6.73 7.20 30.01
N GLU A 204 7.05 6.70 31.20
CA GLU A 204 8.08 5.66 31.37
C GLU A 204 7.67 4.33 30.72
N ILE A 205 6.40 3.94 30.79
CA ILE A 205 5.89 2.76 30.08
C ILE A 205 6.04 2.93 28.56
N MET A 206 5.69 4.11 28.02
CA MET A 206 5.85 4.37 26.59
C MET A 206 7.32 4.33 26.17
N ARG A 207 8.22 4.91 26.97
CA ARG A 207 9.65 4.88 26.71
C ARG A 207 10.20 3.44 26.69
N ASP A 208 9.72 2.62 27.61
CA ASP A 208 10.12 1.21 27.73
C ASP A 208 9.56 0.33 26.58
N ASP A 209 8.33 0.61 26.11
CA ASP A 209 7.73 0.00 24.91
C ASP A 209 8.60 0.29 23.68
N ARG A 210 9.01 1.55 23.48
CA ARG A 210 9.87 1.95 22.36
C ARG A 210 11.27 1.35 22.41
N MET A 211 11.86 1.26 23.60
CA MET A 211 13.17 0.63 23.75
C MET A 211 13.11 -0.85 23.44
N THR A 212 12.09 -1.54 23.94
CA THR A 212 11.85 -2.95 23.61
C THR A 212 11.65 -3.13 22.10
N GLU A 213 10.92 -2.22 21.44
CA GLU A 213 10.76 -2.24 19.98
C GLU A 213 12.11 -2.11 19.24
N THR A 214 12.98 -1.19 19.68
CA THR A 214 14.35 -1.05 19.15
C THR A 214 15.18 -2.31 19.39
N GLU A 215 15.11 -2.92 20.57
CA GLU A 215 15.80 -4.18 20.88
C GLU A 215 15.31 -5.33 19.99
N MET A 216 14.00 -5.44 19.77
CA MET A 216 13.43 -6.45 18.86
C MET A 216 13.84 -6.19 17.41
N TRP A 217 13.93 -4.93 17.00
CA TRP A 217 14.48 -4.56 15.69
C TRP A 217 15.94 -5.00 15.57
N MET A 218 16.80 -4.69 16.56
CA MET A 218 18.20 -5.11 16.58
C MET A 218 18.34 -6.64 16.50
N ARG A 219 17.52 -7.39 17.25
CA ARG A 219 17.48 -8.85 17.19
C ARG A 219 17.12 -9.37 15.78
N ARG A 220 16.14 -8.75 15.11
CA ARG A 220 15.77 -9.12 13.72
C ARG A 220 16.93 -8.86 12.76
N VAL A 221 17.61 -7.72 12.90
CA VAL A 221 18.80 -7.37 12.09
C VAL A 221 19.89 -8.42 12.28
N GLN A 222 20.09 -8.89 13.51
CA GLN A 222 21.06 -9.94 13.86
C GLN A 222 20.55 -11.37 13.60
N ARG A 223 19.38 -11.55 12.98
CA ARG A 223 18.74 -12.86 12.71
C ARG A 223 18.51 -13.72 13.95
N LEU A 224 18.32 -13.09 15.11
CA LEU A 224 17.96 -13.77 16.34
C LEU A 224 16.45 -14.04 16.40
N PRO A 225 15.99 -15.07 17.14
CA PRO A 225 14.57 -15.31 17.38
C PRO A 225 13.89 -14.09 18.02
N VAL A 226 12.75 -13.69 17.47
CA VAL A 226 11.93 -12.58 17.98
C VAL A 226 10.50 -13.07 18.24
N PRO A 227 10.01 -12.98 19.49
CA PRO A 227 8.64 -13.35 19.82
C PRO A 227 7.61 -12.45 19.11
N ARG A 228 6.33 -12.82 19.18
CA ARG A 228 5.27 -12.01 18.53
C ARG A 228 5.16 -10.64 19.20
N ALA A 229 4.72 -9.63 18.46
CA ALA A 229 4.54 -8.28 18.99
C ALA A 229 3.64 -8.23 20.24
N ALA A 230 2.59 -9.05 20.27
CA ALA A 230 1.69 -9.16 21.42
C ALA A 230 2.34 -9.77 22.67
N GLU A 231 3.46 -10.48 22.52
CA GLU A 231 4.19 -11.11 23.63
C GLU A 231 5.22 -10.14 24.21
N TRP A 232 6.10 -9.57 23.38
CA TRP A 232 7.15 -8.67 23.89
C TRP A 232 6.66 -7.27 24.28
N ARG A 233 5.46 -6.85 23.85
CA ARG A 233 4.84 -5.58 24.29
C ARG A 233 4.26 -5.64 25.69
N LYS A 234 4.24 -6.82 26.32
CA LYS A 234 3.86 -6.97 27.73
C LYS A 234 5.10 -6.72 28.58
N LEU A 235 5.18 -5.53 29.16
CA LEU A 235 6.37 -5.08 29.88
C LEU A 235 6.27 -5.45 31.37
N PRO A 236 7.31 -6.08 31.96
CA PRO A 236 7.34 -6.36 33.40
C PRO A 236 7.28 -5.10 34.24
N LEU A 237 6.17 -4.90 34.94
CA LEU A 237 6.01 -3.82 35.91
C LEU A 237 6.61 -4.23 37.25
N THR A 238 6.23 -5.38 37.81
CA THR A 238 6.71 -5.82 39.12
C THR A 238 6.69 -7.34 39.26
N LEU A 239 7.56 -7.86 40.13
CA LEU A 239 7.58 -9.25 40.58
C LEU A 239 6.95 -9.30 41.97
N LYS A 240 6.00 -10.22 42.23
CA LYS A 240 5.28 -10.38 43.50
C LYS A 240 6.14 -11.11 44.55
N ALA A 241 7.33 -10.60 44.80
CA ALA A 241 8.26 -11.07 45.84
C ALA A 241 9.02 -9.88 46.43
N ALA A 242 9.72 -10.09 47.56
CA ALA A 242 10.47 -9.02 48.20
C ALA A 242 11.56 -8.47 47.27
N PRO A 243 11.67 -7.15 47.05
CA PRO A 243 12.68 -6.57 46.16
C PRO A 243 14.13 -6.88 46.56
N SER A 244 14.38 -7.22 47.84
CA SER A 244 15.67 -7.72 48.31
C SER A 244 16.06 -9.08 47.70
N LEU A 245 15.07 -9.87 47.26
CA LEU A 245 15.26 -11.21 46.70
C LEU A 245 15.24 -11.21 45.16
N VAL A 246 14.40 -10.38 44.55
CA VAL A 246 14.15 -10.39 43.10
C VAL A 246 14.60 -9.12 42.37
N GLY A 247 15.12 -8.14 43.12
CA GLY A 247 15.50 -6.84 42.57
C GLY A 247 14.30 -6.01 42.10
N TYR A 248 14.58 -5.07 41.20
CA TYR A 248 13.58 -4.22 40.56
C TYR A 248 13.55 -4.50 39.06
N THR A 249 12.37 -4.44 38.46
CA THR A 249 12.24 -4.45 36.99
C THR A 249 12.84 -3.17 36.40
N ARG A 250 13.19 -3.21 35.11
CA ARG A 250 13.67 -2.03 34.35
C ARG A 250 12.72 -0.84 34.48
N LEU A 251 11.41 -1.10 34.48
CA LEU A 251 10.39 -0.08 34.64
C LEU A 251 10.35 0.46 36.09
N GLN A 252 10.46 -0.39 37.11
CA GLN A 252 10.57 0.04 38.50
C GLN A 252 11.79 0.92 38.74
N GLU A 253 12.96 0.55 38.22
CA GLU A 253 14.17 1.37 38.36
C GLU A 253 14.00 2.77 37.77
N ARG A 254 13.34 2.88 36.61
CA ARG A 254 13.06 4.17 35.97
C ARG A 254 12.08 5.01 36.76
N LEU A 255 10.97 4.42 37.21
CA LEU A 255 9.99 5.10 38.03
C LEU A 255 10.64 5.62 39.32
N ARG A 256 11.53 4.83 39.95
CA ARG A 256 12.30 5.26 41.12
C ARG A 256 13.24 6.43 40.82
N ARG A 257 13.93 6.43 39.67
CA ARG A 257 14.75 7.58 39.21
C ARG A 257 13.90 8.82 38.95
N GLY A 258 12.66 8.65 38.52
CA GLY A 258 11.67 9.72 38.36
C GLY A 258 11.02 10.20 39.65
N GLY A 259 11.52 9.82 40.83
CA GLY A 259 10.97 10.22 42.13
C GLY A 259 9.71 9.48 42.54
N VAL A 260 9.36 8.39 41.83
CA VAL A 260 8.13 7.62 42.07
C VAL A 260 8.50 6.26 42.67
N HIS A 261 8.70 6.24 43.99
CA HIS A 261 9.16 5.07 44.75
C HIS A 261 8.12 4.54 45.77
N ASP A 262 7.01 5.25 45.97
CA ASP A 262 6.09 5.05 47.11
C ASP A 262 5.02 3.94 46.94
N PRO A 263 4.47 3.42 48.05
CA PRO A 263 3.26 2.60 48.05
C PRO A 263 2.12 3.33 47.31
N GLY A 264 1.55 2.67 46.29
CA GLY A 264 0.55 3.27 45.40
C GLY A 264 0.74 2.98 43.90
N ALA A 265 1.77 2.21 43.54
CA ALA A 265 2.00 1.76 42.16
C ALA A 265 0.77 1.06 41.56
N GLY A 266 0.18 0.12 42.29
CA GLY A 266 -1.02 -0.62 41.87
C GLY A 266 -2.22 0.31 41.60
N GLN A 267 -2.50 1.25 42.51
CA GLN A 267 -3.59 2.21 42.32
C GLN A 267 -3.39 3.08 41.07
N THR A 268 -2.14 3.47 40.79
CA THR A 268 -1.81 4.32 39.63
C THR A 268 -2.04 3.57 38.32
N VAL A 269 -1.53 2.34 38.19
CA VAL A 269 -1.70 1.56 36.96
C VAL A 269 -3.15 1.14 36.74
N HIS A 270 -3.89 0.76 37.79
CA HIS A 270 -5.33 0.48 37.65
C HIS A 270 -6.15 1.73 37.29
N ALA A 271 -5.74 2.93 37.72
CA ALA A 271 -6.38 4.17 37.27
C ALA A 271 -6.14 4.44 35.77
N LEU A 272 -4.94 4.14 35.28
CA LEU A 272 -4.60 4.24 33.85
C LEU A 272 -5.34 3.18 33.01
N GLU A 273 -5.48 1.97 33.54
CA GLU A 273 -6.27 0.89 32.93
C GLU A 273 -7.76 1.24 32.83
N ARG A 274 -8.38 1.75 33.91
CA ARG A 274 -9.79 2.21 33.89
C ARG A 274 -10.04 3.32 32.86
N ARG A 275 -9.03 4.12 32.53
CA ARG A 275 -9.08 5.15 31.48
C ARG A 275 -8.83 4.58 30.07
N GLY A 276 -8.59 3.28 29.95
CA GLY A 276 -8.27 2.58 28.71
C GLY A 276 -6.89 2.93 28.14
N LEU A 277 -5.95 3.39 28.98
CA LEU A 277 -4.61 3.79 28.56
C LEU A 277 -3.60 2.64 28.68
N LEU A 278 -3.84 1.72 29.60
CA LEU A 278 -3.07 0.50 29.79
C LEU A 278 -3.98 -0.74 29.77
N ILE A 279 -3.38 -1.89 29.53
CA ILE A 279 -3.93 -3.22 29.83
C ILE A 279 -2.98 -3.85 30.86
N ILE A 280 -3.54 -4.41 31.93
CA ILE A 280 -2.76 -5.12 32.95
C ILE A 280 -3.04 -6.61 32.82
N THR A 281 -1.98 -7.41 32.81
CA THR A 281 -2.08 -8.88 32.84
C THR A 281 -1.09 -9.43 33.85
N GLU A 282 -1.31 -10.66 34.31
CA GLU A 282 -0.40 -11.37 35.19
C GLU A 282 -0.02 -12.72 34.58
N ASP A 283 1.21 -13.16 34.84
CA ASP A 283 1.72 -14.50 34.56
C ASP A 283 2.82 -14.83 35.59
N ALA A 284 3.49 -15.97 35.44
CA ALA A 284 4.55 -16.40 36.34
C ALA A 284 5.88 -16.62 35.60
N VAL A 285 6.99 -16.41 36.30
CA VAL A 285 8.35 -16.64 35.80
C VAL A 285 9.18 -17.39 36.82
N GLU A 286 10.10 -18.21 36.32
CA GLU A 286 11.12 -18.84 37.14
C GLU A 286 12.23 -17.83 37.47
N HIS A 287 12.41 -17.51 38.75
CA HIS A 287 13.47 -16.62 39.23
C HIS A 287 14.59 -17.43 39.89
N PRO A 288 15.87 -17.23 39.51
CA PRO A 288 16.98 -18.07 39.98
C PRO A 288 17.13 -18.19 41.51
N GLY A 289 16.75 -17.15 42.25
CA GLY A 289 16.92 -17.10 43.72
C GLY A 289 15.72 -17.51 44.57
N VAL A 290 14.51 -17.58 44.01
CA VAL A 290 13.27 -17.81 44.79
C VAL A 290 12.28 -18.76 44.12
N GLY A 291 12.63 -19.33 42.96
CA GLY A 291 11.76 -20.24 42.21
C GLY A 291 10.66 -19.48 41.46
N HIS A 292 9.46 -20.05 41.41
CA HIS A 292 8.32 -19.46 40.72
C HIS A 292 7.87 -18.14 41.37
N VAL A 293 7.79 -17.08 40.58
CA VAL A 293 7.33 -15.76 41.02
C VAL A 293 6.30 -15.21 40.03
N ASP A 294 5.15 -14.83 40.55
CA ASP A 294 4.13 -14.10 39.77
C ASP A 294 4.65 -12.70 39.41
N ARG A 295 4.38 -12.26 38.18
CA ARG A 295 4.71 -10.93 37.71
C ARG A 295 3.50 -10.21 37.15
N VAL A 296 3.45 -8.90 37.39
CA VAL A 296 2.48 -8.00 36.79
C VAL A 296 3.09 -7.40 35.53
N LEU A 297 2.38 -7.53 34.43
CA LEU A 297 2.73 -7.01 33.11
C LEU A 297 1.82 -5.85 32.74
N VAL A 298 2.38 -4.85 32.07
CA VAL A 298 1.63 -3.72 31.50
C VAL A 298 1.84 -3.63 30.00
N GLU A 299 0.77 -3.39 29.27
CA GLU A 299 0.79 -3.05 27.85
C GLU A 299 0.14 -1.69 27.62
N ILE A 300 0.82 -0.80 26.90
CA ILE A 300 0.25 0.50 26.54
C ILE A 300 -0.71 0.39 25.36
N THR A 301 -1.93 0.90 25.53
CA THR A 301 -2.95 0.84 24.47
C THR A 301 -2.66 1.83 23.34
N ARG A 302 -3.37 1.71 22.22
CA ARG A 302 -3.33 2.73 21.15
C ARG A 302 -3.72 4.11 21.67
N ARG A 303 -4.68 4.19 22.59
CA ARG A 303 -5.13 5.44 23.22
C ARG A 303 -4.07 5.97 24.20
N GLY A 304 -3.46 5.09 25.01
CA GLY A 304 -2.35 5.42 25.89
C GLY A 304 -1.16 6.02 25.14
N ARG A 305 -0.71 5.35 24.07
CA ARG A 305 0.37 5.85 23.21
C ARG A 305 0.04 7.21 22.59
N ALA A 306 -1.20 7.42 22.16
CA ALA A 306 -1.62 8.70 21.60
C ALA A 306 -1.55 9.83 22.64
N ALA A 307 -2.06 9.59 23.86
CA ALA A 307 -2.02 10.57 24.95
C ALA A 307 -0.58 10.87 25.41
N ALA A 308 0.23 9.83 25.59
CA ALA A 308 1.63 9.96 26.00
C ALA A 308 2.47 10.77 24.98
N ARG A 309 2.35 10.45 23.68
CA ARG A 309 3.02 11.24 22.63
C ARG A 309 2.59 12.70 22.64
N ALA A 310 1.29 12.94 22.72
CA ALA A 310 0.73 14.28 22.72
C ALA A 310 1.27 15.11 23.89
N GLY A 311 1.33 14.51 25.08
CA GLY A 311 1.77 15.15 26.30
C GLY A 311 3.27 15.33 26.46
N LEU A 312 4.07 14.40 25.93
CA LEU A 312 5.54 14.46 25.96
C LEU A 312 6.10 15.29 24.80
N GLY A 313 5.26 15.78 23.88
CA GLY A 313 5.70 16.48 22.68
C GLY A 313 6.47 15.58 21.72
N GLU A 314 6.31 14.26 21.81
CA GLU A 314 7.02 13.34 20.92
C GLU A 314 6.41 13.36 19.52
N PRO A 315 7.23 13.53 18.46
CA PRO A 315 6.73 13.55 17.09
C PRO A 315 6.11 12.19 16.75
N ARG A 316 4.99 12.23 16.02
CA ARG A 316 4.42 11.03 15.42
C ARG A 316 5.43 10.49 14.40
N GLU A 317 5.70 9.19 14.43
CA GLU A 317 6.44 8.54 13.34
C GLU A 317 5.81 8.91 11.99
N PRO A 318 6.63 9.34 11.02
CA PRO A 318 6.12 9.77 9.73
C PRO A 318 5.32 8.62 9.12
N ASP A 319 4.08 8.92 8.76
CA ASP A 319 3.25 7.98 8.00
C ASP A 319 3.95 7.80 6.65
N HIS A 320 4.54 6.62 6.40
CA HIS A 320 5.19 6.34 5.12
C HIS A 320 4.17 6.62 4.01
N ALA A 321 4.50 7.53 3.10
CA ALA A 321 3.56 7.91 2.06
C ALA A 321 3.17 6.65 1.26
N ALA A 322 1.87 6.42 1.06
CA ALA A 322 1.35 5.13 0.58
C ALA A 322 1.89 4.66 -0.78
N HIS A 323 2.53 5.56 -1.54
CA HIS A 323 3.18 5.27 -2.81
C HIS A 323 4.63 4.81 -2.67
N LEU A 324 5.25 4.98 -1.51
CA LEU A 324 6.60 4.52 -1.23
C LEU A 324 6.56 3.09 -0.71
N LEU A 325 7.67 2.39 -0.91
CA LEU A 325 7.92 1.06 -0.42
C LEU A 325 8.41 1.12 1.03
N SER A 326 8.11 0.07 1.79
CA SER A 326 8.80 -0.16 3.06
C SER A 326 10.29 -0.39 2.82
N GLU A 327 11.11 -0.20 3.85
CA GLU A 327 12.55 -0.43 3.80
C GLU A 327 12.90 -1.79 3.17
N TRP A 328 12.23 -2.87 3.60
CA TRP A 328 12.45 -4.20 3.06
C TRP A 328 12.14 -4.29 1.55
N LEU A 329 10.99 -3.78 1.11
CA LEU A 329 10.60 -3.83 -0.30
C LEU A 329 11.47 -2.91 -1.16
N TRP A 330 11.90 -1.78 -0.62
CA TRP A 330 12.86 -0.90 -1.27
C TRP A 330 14.21 -1.60 -1.44
N GLY A 331 14.75 -2.22 -0.38
CA GLY A 331 15.99 -3.00 -0.48
C GLY A 331 15.90 -4.14 -1.50
N VAL A 332 14.75 -4.79 -1.61
CA VAL A 332 14.52 -5.78 -2.66
C VAL A 332 14.55 -5.16 -4.06
N LEU A 333 13.81 -4.06 -4.28
CA LEU A 333 13.76 -3.39 -5.58
C LEU A 333 15.12 -2.80 -5.98
N ALA A 334 15.85 -2.21 -5.03
CA ALA A 334 17.18 -1.66 -5.23
C ALA A 334 18.18 -2.72 -5.69
N ARG A 335 18.12 -3.95 -5.16
CA ARG A 335 18.98 -5.06 -5.65
C ARG A 335 18.71 -5.40 -7.11
N VAL A 336 17.45 -5.38 -7.55
CA VAL A 336 17.10 -5.60 -8.97
C VAL A 336 17.59 -4.43 -9.82
N ALA A 337 17.40 -3.20 -9.33
CA ALA A 337 17.86 -1.99 -10.00
C ALA A 337 19.38 -1.94 -10.20
N VAL A 338 20.17 -2.34 -9.19
CA VAL A 338 21.64 -2.40 -9.26
C VAL A 338 22.12 -3.46 -10.25
N ALA A 339 21.33 -4.51 -10.48
CA ALA A 339 21.65 -5.58 -11.42
C ALA A 339 21.31 -5.24 -12.89
N GLU A 340 20.66 -4.09 -13.17
CA GLU A 340 20.40 -3.66 -14.54
C GLU A 340 21.72 -3.32 -15.28
N PRO A 341 21.80 -3.55 -16.60
CA PRO A 341 20.76 -4.09 -17.50
C PRO A 341 20.71 -5.63 -17.56
N ALA A 342 21.67 -6.33 -16.95
CA ALA A 342 21.76 -7.78 -16.99
C ALA A 342 20.53 -8.45 -16.36
N GLY A 343 20.08 -7.89 -15.24
CA GLY A 343 19.02 -8.42 -14.39
C GLY A 343 19.56 -9.30 -13.28
N LEU A 344 18.76 -9.47 -12.23
CA LEU A 344 19.08 -10.28 -11.06
C LEU A 344 18.74 -11.75 -11.32
N GLU A 345 19.57 -12.68 -10.84
CA GLU A 345 19.34 -14.13 -10.97
C GLU A 345 18.03 -14.57 -10.30
N ASP A 346 17.36 -15.57 -10.87
CA ASP A 346 16.01 -15.99 -10.44
C ASP A 346 15.96 -16.44 -8.98
N ASP A 347 16.98 -17.19 -8.54
CA ASP A 347 17.13 -17.71 -7.17
C ASP A 347 17.43 -16.61 -6.14
N ARG A 348 17.93 -15.46 -6.58
CA ARG A 348 18.23 -14.28 -5.73
C ARG A 348 16.99 -13.46 -5.39
N LEU A 349 15.88 -13.68 -6.10
CA LEU A 349 14.59 -13.03 -5.85
C LEU A 349 13.44 -14.04 -5.82
N ALA A 350 13.31 -14.72 -4.70
CA ALA A 350 12.20 -15.63 -4.43
C ALA A 350 11.32 -15.18 -3.26
N GLY A 351 10.14 -15.80 -3.15
CA GLY A 351 9.28 -15.72 -1.98
C GLY A 351 8.33 -14.52 -1.97
N ARG A 352 8.06 -13.98 -0.77
CA ARG A 352 6.91 -13.10 -0.56
C ARG A 352 6.98 -11.76 -1.29
N SER A 353 8.17 -11.27 -1.62
CA SER A 353 8.36 -9.97 -2.29
C SER A 353 7.66 -9.90 -3.64
N LEU A 354 7.64 -11.00 -4.41
CA LEU A 354 7.03 -11.05 -5.75
C LEU A 354 5.54 -10.72 -5.72
N PHE A 355 4.82 -11.10 -4.66
CA PHE A 355 3.41 -10.73 -4.48
C PHE A 355 3.17 -9.23 -4.27
N PHE A 356 4.20 -8.46 -3.94
CA PHE A 356 4.12 -7.01 -3.76
C PHE A 356 4.68 -6.22 -4.94
N ILE A 357 5.70 -6.73 -5.65
CA ILE A 357 6.39 -5.98 -6.70
C ILE A 357 6.46 -6.67 -8.06
N GLY A 358 6.10 -7.95 -8.18
CA GLY A 358 6.23 -8.71 -9.43
C GLY A 358 5.00 -8.64 -10.34
N VAL A 359 5.20 -8.56 -11.66
CA VAL A 359 4.12 -8.65 -12.65
C VAL A 359 3.51 -10.06 -12.65
N GLY A 360 2.17 -10.15 -12.69
CA GLY A 360 1.44 -11.42 -12.73
C GLY A 360 1.22 -12.09 -11.37
N TYR A 361 1.81 -11.56 -10.30
CA TYR A 361 1.63 -12.09 -8.94
C TYR A 361 0.42 -11.46 -8.24
N LYS A 362 -0.26 -12.26 -7.42
CA LYS A 362 -1.37 -11.83 -6.56
C LYS A 362 -1.18 -12.36 -5.14
N GLY A 363 -1.48 -11.54 -4.14
CA GLY A 363 -1.60 -12.02 -2.76
C GLY A 363 -2.78 -13.00 -2.59
N LYS A 364 -3.26 -13.16 -1.35
CA LYS A 364 -4.48 -13.92 -1.07
C LYS A 364 -5.67 -13.38 -1.91
N ALA A 365 -6.70 -14.20 -2.14
CA ALA A 365 -7.91 -13.75 -2.83
C ALA A 365 -8.47 -12.48 -2.15
N GLY A 366 -8.68 -11.42 -2.94
CA GLY A 366 -9.09 -10.09 -2.44
C GLY A 366 -7.96 -9.22 -1.86
N GLY A 367 -6.71 -9.71 -1.82
CA GLY A 367 -5.53 -8.94 -1.45
C GLY A 367 -5.18 -7.89 -2.52
N GLN A 368 -4.46 -6.84 -2.11
CA GLN A 368 -4.04 -5.81 -3.06
C GLN A 368 -3.13 -6.41 -4.15
N PRO A 369 -3.28 -6.00 -5.42
CA PRO A 369 -2.40 -6.46 -6.47
C PRO A 369 -0.97 -5.98 -6.21
N SER A 370 -0.02 -6.75 -6.74
CA SER A 370 1.37 -6.36 -6.81
C SER A 370 1.51 -5.04 -7.57
N ARG A 371 2.63 -4.35 -7.37
CA ARG A 371 2.93 -3.09 -8.06
C ARG A 371 3.54 -3.30 -9.44
N GLY A 372 3.92 -4.54 -9.80
CA GLY A 372 4.52 -4.85 -11.09
C GLY A 372 5.71 -3.96 -11.46
N PHE A 373 6.61 -3.74 -10.50
CA PHE A 373 7.88 -3.08 -10.72
C PHE A 373 8.92 -4.00 -11.33
N VAL A 374 8.82 -5.31 -11.11
CA VAL A 374 9.75 -6.31 -11.65
C VAL A 374 9.04 -7.36 -12.47
N GLU A 375 9.72 -7.90 -13.47
CA GLU A 375 9.26 -9.03 -14.26
C GLU A 375 10.39 -10.02 -14.50
N SER A 376 10.03 -11.30 -14.65
CA SER A 376 10.98 -12.35 -15.01
C SER A 376 11.07 -12.41 -16.53
N VAL A 377 12.29 -12.27 -17.04
CA VAL A 377 12.60 -12.21 -18.47
C VAL A 377 13.50 -13.38 -18.84
N PRO A 378 13.19 -14.16 -19.89
CA PRO A 378 14.06 -15.22 -20.36
C PRO A 378 15.31 -14.65 -21.03
N VAL A 379 16.47 -15.22 -20.69
CA VAL A 379 17.73 -15.00 -21.40
C VAL A 379 17.98 -16.23 -22.28
N MET A 380 18.11 -16.01 -23.58
CA MET A 380 18.31 -17.09 -24.54
C MET A 380 19.77 -17.57 -24.54
N ALA A 381 19.99 -18.87 -24.73
CA ALA A 381 21.32 -19.44 -24.93
C ALA A 381 22.00 -18.84 -26.16
N ALA A 382 23.34 -18.92 -26.23
CA ALA A 382 24.10 -18.53 -27.40
C ALA A 382 23.55 -19.26 -28.65
N GLY A 383 23.00 -18.51 -29.61
CA GLY A 383 22.32 -19.05 -30.80
C GLY A 383 20.79 -19.05 -30.76
N GLY A 384 20.15 -18.63 -29.66
CA GLY A 384 18.70 -18.38 -29.60
C GLY A 384 17.80 -19.63 -29.57
N ALA A 385 18.38 -20.83 -29.48
CA ALA A 385 17.64 -22.09 -29.63
C ALA A 385 16.73 -22.43 -28.43
N HIS A 386 17.09 -22.02 -27.22
CA HIS A 386 16.32 -22.27 -26.00
C HIS A 386 16.59 -21.19 -24.94
N VAL A 387 15.73 -21.12 -23.92
CA VAL A 387 15.94 -20.27 -22.74
C VAL A 387 17.06 -20.89 -21.90
N ALA A 388 18.16 -20.16 -21.74
CA ALA A 388 19.27 -20.58 -20.88
C ALA A 388 18.93 -20.38 -19.40
N GLU A 389 18.36 -19.22 -19.08
CA GLU A 389 18.03 -18.84 -17.70
C GLU A 389 16.94 -17.76 -17.68
N TYR A 390 16.41 -17.48 -16.49
CA TYR A 390 15.51 -16.35 -16.26
C TYR A 390 16.21 -15.31 -15.39
N ARG A 391 16.00 -14.03 -15.71
CA ARG A 391 16.52 -12.90 -14.94
C ARG A 391 15.38 -11.97 -14.54
N TRP A 392 15.38 -11.52 -13.30
CA TRP A 392 14.49 -10.46 -12.83
C TRP A 392 14.99 -9.11 -13.29
N ARG A 393 14.14 -8.36 -13.98
CA ARG A 393 14.43 -7.01 -14.47
C ARG A 393 13.39 -6.02 -13.98
N LEU A 394 13.79 -4.76 -13.92
CA LEU A 394 12.85 -3.67 -13.72
C LEU A 394 11.98 -3.52 -14.96
N THR A 395 10.66 -3.52 -14.73
CA THR A 395 9.70 -3.02 -15.72
C THR A 395 9.93 -1.53 -15.97
N ARG A 396 9.34 -0.99 -17.03
CA ARG A 396 9.32 0.46 -17.30
C ARG A 396 8.82 1.28 -16.10
N LEU A 397 7.77 0.81 -15.42
CA LEU A 397 7.30 1.44 -14.19
C LEU A 397 8.33 1.34 -13.07
N GLY A 398 8.97 0.18 -12.89
CA GLY A 398 10.01 -0.02 -11.88
C GLY A 398 11.17 0.96 -12.04
N LYS A 399 11.68 1.11 -13.28
CA LYS A 399 12.73 2.08 -13.62
C LYS A 399 12.31 3.50 -13.28
N ARG A 400 11.09 3.88 -13.67
CA ARG A 400 10.54 5.19 -13.39
C ARG A 400 10.32 5.44 -11.89
N HIS A 401 9.84 4.45 -11.15
CA HIS A 401 9.66 4.55 -9.70
C HIS A 401 11.00 4.80 -9.00
N VAL A 402 12.03 4.06 -9.39
CA VAL A 402 13.38 4.29 -8.86
C VAL A 402 13.85 5.70 -9.22
N ALA A 403 13.76 6.11 -10.49
CA ALA A 403 14.20 7.44 -10.93
C ALA A 403 13.49 8.60 -10.19
N GLU A 404 12.19 8.49 -9.97
CA GLU A 404 11.39 9.55 -9.34
C GLU A 404 11.64 9.66 -7.82
N TYR A 405 11.92 8.54 -7.14
CA TYR A 405 11.90 8.49 -5.67
C TYR A 405 13.23 8.08 -5.04
N LEU A 406 14.32 7.95 -5.80
CA LEU A 406 15.62 7.49 -5.30
C LEU A 406 16.14 8.36 -4.15
N ASP A 407 16.14 9.68 -4.31
CA ASP A 407 16.69 10.59 -3.29
C ASP A 407 15.86 10.54 -2.01
N LEU A 408 14.53 10.50 -2.14
CA LEU A 408 13.64 10.31 -0.99
C LEU A 408 13.89 8.98 -0.28
N TYR A 409 14.18 7.89 -1.01
CA TYR A 409 14.53 6.62 -0.37
C TYR A 409 15.91 6.64 0.29
N ARG A 410 16.88 7.40 -0.23
CA ARG A 410 18.18 7.57 0.42
C ARG A 410 18.05 8.31 1.74
N GLU A 411 17.16 9.30 1.80
CA GLU A 411 16.82 10.01 3.04
C GLU A 411 16.08 9.09 4.03
N LEU A 412 15.09 8.32 3.56
CA LEU A 412 14.27 7.47 4.41
C LEU A 412 14.99 6.22 4.92
N TYR A 413 15.86 5.62 4.10
CA TYR A 413 16.50 4.33 4.35
C TYR A 413 18.01 4.36 4.00
N PRO A 414 18.82 5.18 4.68
CA PRO A 414 20.25 5.37 4.37
C PRO A 414 21.08 4.08 4.44
N GLN A 415 20.62 3.08 5.18
CA GLN A 415 21.23 1.76 5.33
C GLN A 415 21.04 0.84 4.11
N VAL A 416 20.08 1.14 3.21
CA VAL A 416 19.87 0.33 2.02
C VAL A 416 20.93 0.67 0.98
N ASN A 417 21.68 -0.35 0.54
CA ASN A 417 22.70 -0.17 -0.49
C ASN A 417 22.05 0.28 -1.82
N THR A 418 22.34 1.52 -2.21
CA THR A 418 21.94 2.14 -3.49
C THR A 418 23.15 2.55 -4.32
N THR A 419 24.34 2.03 -3.99
CA THR A 419 25.58 2.30 -4.71
C THR A 419 25.45 1.82 -6.15
N GLY A 420 25.80 2.68 -7.10
CA GLY A 420 25.63 2.41 -8.54
C GLY A 420 24.25 2.74 -9.11
N LEU A 421 23.27 3.14 -8.28
CA LEU A 421 21.99 3.66 -8.79
C LEU A 421 22.13 5.14 -9.16
N GLY A 422 22.07 5.40 -10.46
CA GLY A 422 21.93 6.73 -11.05
C GLY A 422 20.58 6.89 -11.78
N PRO A 423 20.31 8.08 -12.37
CA PRO A 423 19.14 8.26 -13.22
C PRO A 423 19.19 7.30 -14.40
N PHE A 424 18.09 6.55 -14.62
CA PHE A 424 17.96 5.72 -15.82
C PHE A 424 17.88 6.63 -17.07
N PRO A 425 18.57 6.30 -18.17
CA PRO A 425 18.48 7.08 -19.41
C PRO A 425 17.02 7.19 -19.88
N VAL A 426 16.65 8.32 -20.47
CA VAL A 426 15.28 8.57 -20.99
C VAL A 426 14.89 7.52 -22.03
N ASP A 427 15.86 7.02 -22.81
CA ASP A 427 15.65 5.96 -23.81
C ASP A 427 15.37 4.57 -23.19
N SER A 428 15.58 4.42 -21.88
CA SER A 428 15.28 3.23 -21.08
C SER A 428 13.97 3.34 -20.28
N LEU A 429 13.30 4.50 -20.34
CA LEU A 429 12.07 4.88 -19.63
C LEU A 429 10.88 4.99 -20.57
#